data_AF-A0A351TNK7-F1
#
_entry.id   AF-A0A351TNK7-F1
#
_cell.length_a   1.000
_cell.length_b   1.000
_cell.length_c   1.000
_cell.angle_alpha   90.00
_cell.angle_beta   90.00
_cell.angle_gamma   90.00
#
_symmetry.space_group_name_H-M   'P 1'
#
loop_
_entity.id
_entity.type
_entity.pdbx_description
1 polymer ?
#
loop_
_entity_poly.entity_id
_entity_poly.type
_entity_poly.pdbx_seq_one_letter_code
_entity_poly.pdbx_strand_id
1 'polypeptide(L)' 'EFVVFCIENIAARLGVDSKRVYQAFTEKSDILHGYIVPEYEILHTQSREY' A
#
# COMPACT_ATOMS: atom_id res chain seq x y z
N GLU A 1 5.53 7.89 3.89
CA GLU A 1 5.20 7.09 5.09
C GLU A 1 4.03 6.13 4.83
N PHE A 2 2.86 6.60 4.39
CA PHE A 2 1.68 5.76 4.08
C PHE A 2 1.94 4.51 3.24
N VAL A 3 2.70 4.62 2.13
CA VAL A 3 2.95 3.48 1.24
C VAL A 3 3.70 2.36 1.95
N VAL A 4 4.67 2.71 2.80
CA VAL A 4 5.43 1.74 3.61
C VAL A 4 4.47 1.06 4.59
N PHE A 5 3.61 1.83 5.25
CA PHE A 5 2.59 1.30 6.15
C PHE A 5 1.62 0.34 5.43
N CYS A 6 1.15 0.66 4.23
CA CYS A 6 0.29 -0.24 3.44
C CYS A 6 1.00 -1.57 3.14
N ILE A 7 2.27 -1.50 2.71
CA ILE A 7 3.07 -2.69 2.39
C ILE A 7 3.28 -3.55 3.63
N GLU A 8 3.64 -2.94 4.77
CA GLU A 8 3.87 -3.65 6.03
C GLU A 8 2.60 -4.28 6.59
N ASN A 9 1.47 -3.58 6.55
CA ASN A 9 0.19 -4.11 7.04
C ASN A 9 -0.29 -5.30 6.20
N ILE A 10 -0.16 -5.22 4.89
CA ILE A 10 -0.53 -6.32 3.98
C ILE A 10 0.42 -7.52 4.20
N ALA A 11 1.72 -7.26 4.34
CA ALA A 11 2.70 -8.27 4.67
C ALA A 11 2.37 -8.99 5.99
N ALA A 12 2.08 -8.24 7.04
CA ALA A 12 1.67 -8.77 8.35
C ALA A 12 0.36 -9.58 8.27
N ARG A 13 -0.64 -9.07 7.56
CA ARG A 13 -1.94 -9.75 7.40
C ARG A 13 -1.85 -11.04 6.60
N LEU A 14 -0.95 -11.10 5.62
CA LEU A 14 -0.72 -12.28 4.79
C LEU A 14 0.37 -13.23 5.34
N GLY A 15 1.09 -12.82 6.40
CA GLY A 15 2.21 -13.59 6.96
C GLY A 15 3.37 -13.75 5.98
N VAL A 16 3.58 -12.78 5.09
CA VAL A 16 4.64 -12.80 4.06
C VAL A 16 5.63 -11.66 4.29
N ASP A 17 6.77 -11.75 3.64
CA ASP A 17 7.78 -10.69 3.66
C ASP A 17 7.32 -9.44 2.89
N SER A 18 7.56 -8.26 3.46
CA SER A 18 7.18 -6.96 2.88
C SER A 18 7.82 -6.70 1.53
N LYS A 19 9.01 -7.25 1.25
CA LYS A 19 9.63 -7.18 -0.08
C LYS A 19 8.79 -7.89 -1.13
N ARG A 20 8.16 -9.02 -0.81
CA ARG A 20 7.29 -9.73 -1.76
C ARG A 20 6.05 -8.92 -2.11
N VAL A 21 5.50 -8.19 -1.14
CA VAL A 21 4.37 -7.28 -1.35
C VAL A 21 4.80 -6.09 -2.22
N TYR A 22 5.95 -5.48 -1.92
CA TYR A 22 6.50 -4.40 -2.74
C TYR A 22 6.71 -4.82 -4.21
N GLN A 23 7.31 -5.99 -4.44
CA GLN A 23 7.50 -6.54 -5.78
C GLN A 23 6.16 -6.81 -6.47
N ALA A 24 5.16 -7.33 -5.76
CA ALA A 24 3.83 -7.51 -6.34
C ALA A 24 3.19 -6.17 -6.76
N PHE A 25 3.44 -5.11 -5.99
CA PHE A 25 2.88 -3.77 -6.22
C PHE A 25 3.58 -2.97 -7.33
N THR A 26 4.79 -3.38 -7.74
CA THR A 26 5.63 -2.63 -8.69
C THR A 26 6.02 -3.46 -9.91
N GLU A 27 6.45 -4.71 -9.72
CA GLU A 27 6.93 -5.57 -10.79
C GLU A 27 5.81 -6.40 -11.42
N LYS A 28 4.79 -6.78 -10.64
CA LYS A 28 3.67 -7.60 -11.12
C LYS A 28 2.39 -6.81 -11.42
N SER A 29 2.34 -5.57 -10.96
CA SER A 29 1.24 -4.64 -11.20
C SER A 29 1.76 -3.22 -11.06
N ASP A 30 1.00 -2.26 -11.59
CA ASP A 30 1.26 -0.84 -11.37
C ASP A 30 0.35 -0.27 -10.28
N ILE A 31 -0.15 -1.10 -9.34
CA ILE A 31 -1.08 -0.64 -8.32
C ILE A 31 -0.43 0.40 -7.39
N LEU A 32 0.90 0.35 -7.21
CA LEU A 32 1.60 1.33 -6.40
C LEU A 32 1.47 2.74 -6.98
N HIS A 33 1.83 2.93 -8.25
CA HIS A 33 1.89 4.24 -8.88
C HIS A 33 0.58 4.62 -9.58
N GLY A 34 -0.23 3.64 -9.98
CA GLY A 34 -1.51 3.84 -10.65
C GLY A 34 -2.71 3.96 -9.71
N TYR A 35 -2.56 3.62 -8.43
CA TYR A 35 -3.67 3.69 -7.46
C TYR A 35 -3.22 4.18 -6.08
N ILE A 36 -2.30 3.49 -5.42
CA ILE A 36 -1.98 3.77 -4.00
C ILE A 36 -1.33 5.15 -3.78
N VAL A 37 -0.42 5.57 -4.67
CA VAL A 37 0.24 6.89 -4.59
C VAL A 37 -0.70 8.03 -5.00
N PRO A 38 -1.42 7.97 -6.15
CA PRO A 38 -2.37 9.02 -6.54
C PRO A 38 -3.50 9.23 -5.53
N GLU A 39 -4.02 8.13 -4.96
CA GLU A 39 -5.12 8.17 -4.00
C GLU A 39 -4.65 8.49 -2.57
N TYR A 40 -3.37 8.81 -2.36
CA TYR A 40 -2.82 9.10 -1.03
C TYR A 40 -3.66 10.13 -0.28
N GLU A 41 -4.01 11.27 -0.90
CA GLU A 41 -4.77 12.32 -0.20
C GLU A 41 -6.21 11.89 0.13
N ILE A 42 -6.85 11.11 -0.74
CA ILE A 42 -8.23 10.62 -0.54
C ILE A 42 -8.26 9.52 0.52
N LEU A 43 -7.30 8.59 0.49
CA LEU A 43 -7.15 7.53 1.49
C LEU A 43 -6.70 8.09 2.85
N HIS A 44 -5.92 9.16 2.86
CA HIS A 44 -5.42 9.79 4.08
C HIS A 44 -6.44 10.77 4.71
N THR A 45 -7.44 11.23 3.96
CA THR A 45 -8.59 12.00 4.48
C THR A 45 -9.71 11.11 4.99
N GLN A 46 -9.86 9.88 4.47
CA GLN A 46 -10.86 8.92 4.94
C GLN A 46 -10.71 8.49 6.41
N SER A 47 -9.51 8.59 7.00
CA SER A 47 -9.29 8.34 8.44
C SER A 47 -9.75 9.49 9.35
N ARG A 48 -10.31 10.58 8.83
CA ARG A 48 -10.83 11.69 9.65
C ARG A 48 -12.34 11.61 9.95
N GLU A 49 -13.07 10.67 9.35
CA GLU A 49 -14.53 10.54 9.53
C GLU A 49 -14.97 9.22 10.16
N TYR A 50 -14.10 8.52 10.89
CA TYR A 50 -14.49 7.30 11.62
C TYR A 50 -14.10 7.34 13.10
#